data_AF-M3Z2U3-F1
#
_entry.id   AF-M3Z2U3-F1
#
_cell.length_a   1.000
_cell.length_b   1.000
_cell.length_c   1.000
_cell.angle_alpha   90.00
_cell.angle_beta   90.00
_cell.angle_gamma   90.00
#
_symmetry.space_group_name_H-M   'P 1'
#
loop_
_entity.id
_entity.type
_entity.pdbx_description
1 polymer ?
#
loop_
_entity_poly.entity_id
_entity_poly.type
_entity_poly.pdbx_seq_one_letter_code
_entity_poly.pdbx_strand_id
1 'polypeptide(L)'
;DKRNCLEEGPFVYLSFVGNIADSEGLIASLWKEYGKADARWLYFDPTIVSLEILTVVLDGSLALVLIYAIVKEKYYRHFLQITLCVCELYGGWMTFFPDWLMGSPNLNTNNWLYFGVYLVFFNSVWVLMPGLLLWQSWVELKKMYYRGTSSGKKFQ
;
A
#
# COMPACT_ATOMS: atom_id res chain seq x y z
N ASP A 1 -0.44 -2.70 9.58
CA ASP A 1 -1.72 -2.29 9.01
C ASP A 1 -2.84 -3.26 9.29
N LYS A 2 -3.99 -2.75 9.72
CA LYS A 2 -5.25 -3.51 9.81
C LYS A 2 -6.20 -3.20 8.63
N ARG A 3 -5.80 -2.32 7.70
CA ARG A 3 -6.63 -1.88 6.57
C ARG A 3 -6.54 -2.81 5.36
N ASN A 4 -5.34 -3.25 4.97
CA ASN A 4 -5.16 -4.09 3.77
C ASN A 4 -5.98 -5.39 3.85
N CYS A 5 -6.05 -6.06 5.00
CA CYS A 5 -6.82 -7.31 5.14
C CYS A 5 -8.36 -7.08 5.18
N LEU A 6 -8.83 -5.90 5.57
CA LEU A 6 -10.25 -5.63 5.83
C LEU A 6 -10.96 -4.89 4.69
N GLU A 7 -10.22 -4.13 3.86
CA GLU A 7 -10.74 -3.41 2.70
C GLU A 7 -10.38 -4.07 1.36
N GLU A 8 -9.13 -4.52 1.18
CA GLU A 8 -8.66 -5.14 -0.08
C GLU A 8 -9.11 -6.60 -0.21
N GLY A 9 -9.21 -7.33 0.91
CA GLY A 9 -9.71 -8.70 0.93
C GLY A 9 -11.13 -8.85 0.35
N PRO A 10 -12.12 -8.03 0.79
CA PRO A 10 -13.44 -7.98 0.16
C PRO A 10 -13.40 -7.53 -1.30
N PHE A 11 -12.51 -6.61 -1.70
CA PHE A 11 -12.36 -6.17 -3.09
C PHE A 11 -11.92 -7.34 -3.99
N VAL A 12 -10.88 -8.08 -3.59
CA VAL A 12 -10.40 -9.28 -4.30
C VAL A 12 -11.50 -10.33 -4.37
N TYR A 13 -12.16 -10.63 -3.25
CA TYR A 13 -13.24 -11.61 -3.21
C TYR A 13 -14.42 -11.24 -4.12
N LEU A 14 -14.88 -9.99 -4.06
CA LEU A 14 -15.96 -9.49 -4.90
C LEU A 14 -15.58 -9.50 -6.39
N SER A 15 -14.32 -9.20 -6.72
CA SER A 15 -13.79 -9.24 -8.09
C SER A 15 -13.67 -10.67 -8.65
N PHE A 16 -13.45 -11.67 -7.80
CA PHE A 16 -13.42 -13.09 -8.22
C PHE A 16 -14.82 -13.72 -8.32
N VAL A 17 -15.76 -13.29 -7.48
CA VAL A 17 -17.13 -13.84 -7.43
C VAL A 17 -18.06 -13.17 -8.45
N GLY A 18 -17.75 -11.94 -8.88
CA GLY A 18 -18.50 -11.20 -9.90
C GLY A 18 -17.86 -9.84 -10.20
N ASN A 19 -18.64 -8.89 -10.72
CA ASN A 19 -18.20 -7.50 -10.78
C ASN A 19 -18.67 -6.73 -9.54
N ILE A 20 -17.86 -5.78 -9.09
CA ILE A 20 -18.24 -4.86 -8.01
C ILE A 20 -19.44 -4.01 -8.41
N ALA A 21 -19.60 -3.72 -9.71
CA ALA A 21 -20.77 -3.05 -10.29
C ALA A 21 -22.10 -3.76 -9.97
N ASP A 22 -22.11 -5.09 -9.93
CA ASP A 22 -23.31 -5.92 -9.76
C ASP A 22 -23.53 -6.36 -8.32
N SER A 23 -22.58 -6.04 -7.43
CA SER A 23 -22.62 -6.44 -6.02
C SER A 23 -23.39 -5.43 -5.15
N GLU A 24 -24.19 -5.91 -4.20
CA GLU A 24 -24.93 -5.08 -3.24
C GLU A 24 -24.30 -5.15 -1.84
N GLY A 25 -24.11 -3.99 -1.18
CA GLY A 25 -23.55 -3.89 0.16
C GLY A 25 -22.82 -2.57 0.41
N LEU A 26 -22.61 -2.21 1.68
CA LEU A 26 -21.96 -0.96 2.10
C LEU A 26 -20.55 -0.78 1.49
N ILE A 27 -19.76 -1.87 1.47
CA ILE A 27 -18.42 -1.90 0.88
C ILE A 27 -18.49 -1.78 -0.65
N ALA A 28 -19.43 -2.48 -1.29
CA ALA A 28 -19.64 -2.41 -2.74
C ALA A 28 -20.07 -1.00 -3.18
N SER A 29 -20.95 -0.32 -2.42
CA SER A 29 -21.32 1.07 -2.68
C SER A 29 -20.14 2.03 -2.58
N LEU A 30 -19.23 1.81 -1.63
CA LEU A 30 -18.03 2.63 -1.46
C LEU A 30 -17.06 2.47 -2.63
N TRP A 31 -16.86 1.22 -3.09
CA TRP A 31 -16.08 0.93 -4.30
C TRP A 31 -16.75 1.42 -5.58
N LYS A 32 -18.09 1.40 -5.68
CA LYS A 32 -18.83 2.01 -6.81
C LYS A 32 -18.63 3.53 -6.86
N GLU A 33 -18.59 4.20 -5.72
CA GLU A 33 -18.30 5.63 -5.66
C GLU A 33 -16.85 5.92 -6.08
N TYR A 34 -15.90 5.11 -5.63
CA TYR A 34 -14.50 5.18 -6.06
C TYR A 34 -14.33 4.87 -7.55
N GLY A 35 -15.12 3.93 -8.06
CA GLY A 35 -15.17 3.56 -9.48
C GLY A 35 -15.59 4.70 -10.41
N LYS A 36 -16.28 5.73 -9.91
CA LYS A 36 -16.55 6.97 -10.67
C LYS A 36 -15.29 7.78 -10.93
N ALA A 37 -14.28 7.66 -10.08
CA ALA A 37 -12.98 8.30 -10.23
C ALA A 37 -12.01 7.43 -11.05
N ASP A 38 -12.06 6.11 -10.89
CA ASP A 38 -11.23 5.14 -11.62
C ASP A 38 -12.05 3.88 -11.97
N ALA A 39 -12.44 3.76 -13.24
CA ALA A 39 -13.33 2.70 -13.71
C ALA A 39 -12.73 1.28 -13.56
N ARG A 40 -11.41 1.15 -13.37
CA ARG A 40 -10.73 -0.15 -13.20
C ARG A 40 -11.06 -0.83 -11.87
N TRP A 41 -11.65 -0.10 -10.92
CA TRP A 41 -12.12 -0.66 -9.65
C TRP A 41 -13.57 -1.16 -9.72
N LEU A 42 -14.29 -0.86 -10.81
CA LEU A 42 -15.65 -1.35 -11.06
C LEU A 42 -15.68 -2.69 -11.79
N TYR A 43 -14.69 -2.90 -12.66
CA TYR A 43 -14.55 -4.08 -13.52
C TYR A 43 -13.27 -4.84 -13.16
N PHE A 44 -13.25 -6.15 -13.38
CA PHE A 44 -12.07 -6.99 -13.15
C PHE A 44 -10.91 -6.56 -14.07
N ASP A 45 -9.98 -5.75 -13.55
CA ASP A 45 -8.71 -5.47 -14.21
C ASP A 45 -7.63 -6.43 -13.68
N PRO A 46 -7.07 -7.33 -14.53
CA PRO A 46 -6.09 -8.32 -14.08
C PRO A 46 -4.82 -7.73 -13.46
N THR A 47 -4.45 -6.50 -13.83
CA THR A 47 -3.27 -5.82 -13.30
C THR A 47 -3.53 -5.35 -11.87
N ILE A 48 -4.67 -4.70 -11.64
CA ILE A 48 -5.10 -4.27 -10.29
C ILE A 48 -5.32 -5.48 -9.40
N VAL A 49 -6.09 -6.48 -9.86
CA VAL A 49 -6.39 -7.67 -9.06
C VAL A 49 -5.12 -8.45 -8.71
N SER A 50 -4.14 -8.57 -9.62
CA SER A 50 -2.86 -9.22 -9.30
C SER A 50 -2.07 -8.48 -8.23
N LEU A 51 -2.06 -7.14 -8.27
CA LEU A 51 -1.41 -6.32 -7.25
C LEU A 51 -2.11 -6.46 -5.89
N GLU A 52 -3.44 -6.47 -5.88
CA GLU A 52 -4.25 -6.61 -4.65
C GLU A 52 -4.10 -7.99 -4.00
N ILE A 53 -3.96 -9.06 -4.79
CA ILE A 53 -3.61 -10.38 -4.24
C ILE A 53 -2.22 -10.33 -3.59
N LEU A 54 -1.28 -9.65 -4.23
CA LEU A 54 0.08 -9.51 -3.73
C LEU A 54 0.11 -8.70 -2.43
N THR A 55 -0.62 -7.59 -2.33
CA THR A 55 -0.71 -6.78 -1.11
C THR A 55 -1.44 -7.54 0.00
N VAL A 56 -2.57 -8.21 -0.28
CA VAL A 56 -3.31 -8.98 0.74
C VAL A 56 -2.47 -10.13 1.29
N VAL A 57 -1.77 -10.87 0.42
CA VAL A 57 -1.01 -12.07 0.84
C VAL A 57 0.37 -11.69 1.38
N LEU A 58 1.17 -10.93 0.63
CA LEU A 58 2.52 -10.56 1.03
C LEU A 58 2.48 -9.46 2.09
N ASP A 59 1.87 -8.32 1.84
CA ASP A 59 1.89 -7.20 2.79
C ASP A 59 1.06 -7.52 4.04
N GLY A 60 -0.05 -8.25 3.89
CA GLY A 60 -0.82 -8.76 5.02
C GLY A 60 -0.01 -9.70 5.93
N SER A 61 0.73 -10.66 5.35
CA SER A 61 1.56 -11.58 6.13
C SER A 61 2.79 -10.89 6.73
N LEU A 62 3.47 -10.04 5.95
CA LEU A 62 4.60 -9.23 6.40
C LEU A 62 4.18 -8.29 7.54
N ALA A 63 2.98 -7.71 7.51
CA ALA A 63 2.48 -6.84 8.56
C ALA A 63 2.29 -7.59 9.89
N LEU A 64 1.79 -8.83 9.85
CA LEU A 64 1.68 -9.68 11.04
C LEU A 64 3.06 -10.03 11.60
N VAL A 65 4.00 -10.41 10.73
CA VAL A 65 5.37 -10.72 11.14
C VAL A 65 6.08 -9.47 11.69
N LEU A 66 5.83 -8.29 11.11
CA LEU A 66 6.36 -7.02 11.59
C LEU A 66 5.82 -6.68 12.99
N ILE A 67 4.51 -6.82 13.22
CA ILE A 67 3.92 -6.61 14.55
C ILE A 67 4.55 -7.56 15.56
N TYR A 68 4.69 -8.83 15.21
CA TYR A 68 5.37 -9.81 16.06
C TYR A 68 6.84 -9.42 16.34
N ALA A 69 7.57 -8.97 15.32
CA ALA A 69 8.95 -8.53 15.44
C ALA A 69 9.10 -7.27 16.32
N ILE A 70 8.13 -6.35 16.25
CA ILE A 70 8.06 -5.16 17.12
C ILE A 70 7.83 -5.60 18.57
N VAL A 71 6.85 -6.46 18.83
CA VAL A 71 6.52 -6.94 20.19
C VAL A 71 7.67 -7.74 20.81
N LYS A 72 8.41 -8.49 20.00
CA LYS A 72 9.56 -9.30 20.44
C LYS A 72 10.90 -8.57 20.34
N GLU A 73 10.90 -7.27 20.04
CA GLU A 73 12.08 -6.40 19.84
C GLU A 73 13.20 -7.07 19.02
N LYS A 74 12.83 -7.67 17.88
CA LYS A 74 13.77 -8.40 17.05
C LYS A 74 14.57 -7.45 16.15
N TYR A 75 15.85 -7.76 15.95
CA TYR A 75 16.76 -6.97 15.10
C TYR A 75 16.28 -6.79 13.66
N TYR A 76 15.51 -7.76 13.13
CA TYR A 76 14.99 -7.75 11.77
C TYR A 76 13.72 -6.90 11.59
N ARG A 77 13.21 -6.27 12.66
CA ARG A 77 12.05 -5.36 12.61
C ARG A 77 12.20 -4.30 11.52
N HIS A 78 13.34 -3.62 11.47
CA HIS A 78 13.56 -2.54 10.52
C HIS A 78 13.67 -3.03 9.08
N PHE A 79 14.22 -4.24 8.88
CA PHE A 79 14.25 -4.86 7.56
C PHE A 79 12.82 -5.13 7.06
N LEU A 80 11.98 -5.76 7.89
CA LEU A 80 10.57 -6.02 7.54
C LEU A 80 9.79 -4.73 7.29
N GLN A 81 10.02 -3.69 8.10
CA GLN A 81 9.37 -2.39 7.93
C GLN A 81 9.76 -1.73 6.61
N ILE A 82 11.05 -1.78 6.23
CA ILE A 82 11.53 -1.25 4.95
C ILE A 82 10.92 -2.03 3.78
N THR A 83 10.93 -3.37 3.84
CA THR A 83 10.35 -4.21 2.79
C THR A 83 8.87 -3.90 2.56
N LEU A 84 8.07 -3.82 3.63
CA LEU A 84 6.66 -3.41 3.55
C LEU A 84 6.48 -2.05 2.89
N CYS A 85 7.27 -1.06 3.31
CA CYS A 85 7.15 0.28 2.75
C CYS A 85 7.51 0.32 1.26
N VAL A 86 8.48 -0.49 0.82
CA VAL A 86 8.84 -0.59 -0.60
C VAL A 86 7.73 -1.27 -1.41
N CYS A 87 7.12 -2.34 -0.87
CA CYS A 87 5.98 -3.01 -1.50
C CYS A 87 4.79 -2.05 -1.69
N GLU A 88 4.40 -1.32 -0.65
CA GLU A 88 3.32 -0.32 -0.70
C GLU A 88 3.59 0.80 -1.72
N LEU A 89 4.80 1.37 -1.71
CA LEU A 89 5.19 2.41 -2.67
C LEU A 89 5.21 1.91 -4.11
N TYR A 90 5.67 0.67 -4.32
CA TYR A 90 5.70 0.04 -5.63
C TYR A 90 4.29 -0.29 -6.13
N GLY A 91 3.43 -0.83 -5.27
CA GLY A 91 2.02 -1.09 -5.57
C GLY A 91 1.31 0.20 -6.00
N GLY A 92 1.47 1.28 -5.23
CA GLY A 92 0.96 2.60 -5.59
C GLY A 92 1.47 3.07 -6.95
N TRP A 93 2.78 2.95 -7.23
CA TRP A 93 3.33 3.32 -8.53
C TRP A 93 2.71 2.51 -9.69
N MET A 94 2.58 1.19 -9.53
CA MET A 94 2.06 0.29 -10.56
C MET A 94 0.56 0.48 -10.81
N THR A 95 -0.20 1.03 -9.86
CA THR A 95 -1.62 1.34 -10.05
C THR A 95 -1.84 2.58 -10.94
N PHE A 96 -0.96 3.59 -10.85
CA PHE A 96 -1.14 4.87 -11.56
C PHE A 96 -0.29 5.02 -12.82
N PHE A 97 0.97 4.59 -12.78
CA PHE A 97 1.91 4.85 -13.86
C PHE A 97 1.51 4.21 -15.20
N PRO A 98 0.98 2.97 -15.25
CA PRO A 98 0.51 2.37 -16.51
C PRO A 98 -0.67 3.12 -17.12
N ASP A 99 -1.65 3.56 -16.31
CA ASP A 99 -2.82 4.28 -16.82
C ASP A 99 -2.45 5.69 -17.27
N TRP A 100 -1.54 6.35 -16.54
CA TRP A 100 -0.96 7.63 -16.95
C TRP A 100 -0.24 7.52 -18.30
N LEU A 101 0.54 6.45 -18.52
CA LEU A 101 1.24 6.20 -19.78
C LEU A 101 0.26 5.95 -20.94
N MET A 102 -0.92 5.39 -20.64
CA MET A 102 -2.00 5.17 -21.61
C MET A 102 -2.89 6.41 -21.83
N GLY A 103 -2.58 7.54 -21.20
CA GLY A 103 -3.34 8.79 -21.35
C GLY A 103 -4.58 8.88 -20.47
N SER A 104 -4.60 8.17 -19.34
CA SER A 104 -5.68 8.17 -18.35
C SER A 104 -7.09 7.83 -18.88
N PRO A 105 -7.25 6.79 -19.72
CA PRO A 105 -8.55 6.48 -20.35
C PRO A 105 -9.62 6.06 -19.33
N ASN A 106 -9.21 5.52 -18.17
CA ASN A 106 -10.10 5.02 -17.13
C ASN A 106 -10.32 6.03 -15.99
N LEU A 107 -9.49 7.07 -15.92
CA LEU A 107 -9.59 8.10 -14.90
C LEU A 107 -10.40 9.29 -15.38
N ASN A 108 -11.33 9.75 -14.55
CA ASN A 108 -12.08 10.96 -14.83
C ASN A 108 -11.24 12.21 -14.49
N THR A 109 -10.29 12.55 -15.35
CA THR A 109 -9.37 13.70 -15.19
C THR A 109 -10.04 15.06 -15.39
N ASN A 110 -11.24 15.09 -15.97
CA ASN A 110 -12.01 16.32 -16.22
C ASN A 110 -12.60 16.94 -14.95
N ASN A 111 -12.74 16.17 -13.87
CA ASN A 111 -13.26 16.66 -12.60
C ASN A 111 -12.12 16.80 -11.59
N TRP A 112 -11.79 18.04 -11.24
CA TRP A 112 -10.74 18.38 -10.27
C TRP A 112 -10.93 17.69 -8.92
N LEU A 113 -12.17 17.41 -8.51
CA LEU A 113 -12.47 16.73 -7.25
C LEU A 113 -12.05 15.26 -7.28
N TYR A 114 -12.33 14.55 -8.38
CA TYR A 114 -11.94 13.14 -8.55
C TYR A 114 -10.43 12.99 -8.79
N PHE A 115 -9.84 13.88 -9.58
CA PHE A 115 -8.39 13.85 -9.81
C PHE A 115 -7.59 14.33 -8.59
N GLY A 116 -7.95 15.46 -7.99
CA GLY A 116 -7.18 16.08 -6.91
C GLY A 116 -7.40 15.42 -5.54
N VAL A 117 -8.65 15.16 -5.15
CA VAL A 117 -8.94 14.61 -3.82
C VAL A 117 -8.88 13.09 -3.85
N TYR A 118 -9.62 12.45 -4.75
CA TYR A 118 -9.66 10.99 -4.79
C TYR A 118 -8.33 10.39 -5.24
N LEU A 119 -7.74 10.93 -6.31
CA LEU A 119 -6.46 10.44 -6.77
C LEU A 119 -5.29 11.01 -5.97
N VAL A 120 -5.05 12.33 -5.98
CA VAL A 120 -3.80 12.84 -5.42
C VAL A 120 -3.78 12.76 -3.89
N PHE A 121 -4.84 13.14 -3.19
CA PHE A 121 -4.81 13.20 -1.72
C PHE A 121 -4.77 11.82 -1.05
N PHE A 122 -5.68 10.89 -1.40
CA PHE A 122 -5.65 9.55 -0.79
C PHE A 122 -4.35 8.79 -1.13
N ASN A 123 -3.85 8.90 -2.35
CA ASN A 123 -2.58 8.25 -2.72
C ASN A 123 -1.36 8.94 -2.10
N SER A 124 -1.40 10.26 -1.90
CA SER A 124 -0.35 10.95 -1.15
C SER A 124 -0.26 10.44 0.29
N VAL A 125 -1.39 10.15 0.95
CA VAL A 125 -1.37 9.53 2.30
C VAL A 125 -0.65 8.18 2.26
N TRP A 126 -0.87 7.38 1.20
CA TRP A 126 -0.20 6.10 0.96
C TRP A 126 1.26 6.20 0.55
N VAL A 127 1.74 7.35 0.09
CA VAL A 127 3.18 7.58 -0.10
C VAL A 127 3.82 8.12 1.18
N LEU A 128 3.12 9.02 1.88
CA LEU A 128 3.63 9.69 3.07
C LEU A 128 3.79 8.74 4.25
N MET A 129 2.84 7.83 4.48
CA MET A 129 2.91 6.87 5.59
C MET A 129 4.13 5.93 5.47
N PRO A 130 4.35 5.22 4.35
CA PRO A 130 5.57 4.45 4.13
C PRO A 130 6.82 5.32 4.16
N GLY A 131 6.79 6.52 3.59
CA GLY A 131 7.92 7.46 3.61
C GLY A 131 8.37 7.83 5.02
N LEU A 132 7.42 8.12 5.93
CA LEU A 132 7.71 8.41 7.34
C LEU A 132 8.25 7.18 8.08
N LEU A 133 7.69 5.99 7.81
CA LEU A 133 8.14 4.74 8.41
C LEU A 133 9.56 4.34 7.93
N LEU A 134 9.88 4.60 6.67
CA LEU A 134 11.23 4.44 6.11
C LEU A 134 12.20 5.40 6.78
N TRP A 135 11.83 6.67 6.90
CA TRP A 135 12.65 7.68 7.57
C TRP A 135 12.95 7.29 9.02
N GLN A 136 11.92 6.85 9.77
CA GLN A 136 12.09 6.37 11.13
C GLN A 136 13.05 5.18 11.20
N SER A 137 12.89 4.19 10.32
CA SER A 137 13.79 3.02 10.28
C SER A 137 15.22 3.41 9.93
N TRP A 138 15.40 4.35 8.99
CA TRP A 138 16.71 4.85 8.59
C TRP A 138 17.45 5.55 9.73
N VAL A 139 16.74 6.41 10.47
CA VAL A 139 17.32 7.11 11.64
C VAL A 139 17.76 6.13 12.72
N GLU A 140 16.96 5.10 13.01
CA GLU A 140 17.32 4.09 14.00
C GLU A 140 18.48 3.20 13.55
N LEU A 141 18.52 2.77 12.28
CA LEU A 141 19.68 2.07 11.73
C LEU A 141 20.96 2.90 11.85
N LYS A 142 20.89 4.19 11.52
CA LYS A 142 22.03 5.11 11.62
C LYS A 142 22.53 5.20 13.06
N LYS A 143 21.63 5.33 14.04
CA LYS A 143 21.99 5.33 15.48
C LYS A 143 22.68 4.03 15.91
N MET A 144 22.16 2.88 15.49
CA MET A 144 22.74 1.56 15.81
C MET A 144 24.16 1.41 15.23
N TYR A 145 24.37 1.84 13.99
CA TYR A 145 25.67 1.79 13.33
C TYR A 145 26.74 2.63 14.05
N TYR A 146 26.41 3.88 14.42
CA TYR A 146 27.34 4.73 15.17
C TYR A 146 27.63 4.20 16.58
N ARG A 147 26.63 3.60 17.23
CA ARG A 147 26.83 2.99 18.55
C ARG A 147 27.75 1.77 18.50
N GLY A 148 27.64 0.93 17.46
CA GLY A 148 28.54 -0.20 17.24
C GLY A 148 29.98 0.23 16.95
N THR A 149 30.17 1.26 16.12
CA THR A 149 31.51 1.78 15.77
C THR A 149 32.20 2.49 16.94
N SER A 150 31.47 3.22 17.79
CA SER A 150 32.03 3.79 19.03
C SER A 150 32.39 2.72 20.07
N SER A 151 31.67 1.60 20.12
CA SER A 151 32.01 0.48 21.01
C SER A 151 33.24 -0.28 20.51
N GLY A 152 33.38 -0.50 19.21
CA GLY A 152 34.57 -1.12 18.61
C GLY A 152 35.86 -0.34 18.87
N LYS A 153 35.79 1.00 18.88
CA LYS A 153 36.94 1.88 19.21
C LYS A 153 37.32 1.90 20.70
N LYS A 154 36.47 1.40 21.61
CA LYS A 154 36.78 1.32 23.06
C LYS A 154 37.44 -0.01 23.45
N PHE A 155 37.35 -1.02 22.59
CA PHE A 155 37.91 -2.36 22.81
C PHE A 155 39.22 -2.61 22.03
N GLN A 156 39.76 -1.57 21.39
CA GLN A 156 41.06 -1.56 20.72
C GLN A 156 41.93 -0.50 21.38
#